data_AF-F1LC69-F1
#
_entry.id   AF-F1LC69-F1
#
_cell.length_a   1.000
_cell.length_b   1.000
_cell.length_c   1.000
_cell.angle_alpha   90.00
_cell.angle_beta   90.00
_cell.angle_gamma   90.00
#
_symmetry.space_group_name_H-M   'P 1'
#
loop_
_entity.id
_entity.type
_entity.pdbx_description
1 polymer ?
#
loop_
_entity_poly.entity_id
_entity_poly.type
_entity_poly.pdbx_seq_one_letter_code
_entity_poly.pdbx_strand_id
1 'polypeptide(L)'
;MFLKISRALEILTDVAARAAYDHVCAAKSARKIYVQRRTQQESESRRKLREELERREASGYAAQQDELRAQAQLQKEIERLRKEGSEMLRRERENIEREIHRKRDAFMAAATSSSDAEYSEAEARLRLKWKRGLNDSDYDETELRRIFGKYGRISALVMSSSNKGSAIIEFCNANDALKAENEIGDPKNPLRISWVSTRPDPESLNSSIGESNSQQASAQPTKPTVGVSYTSASQFADFEAEILAKMMNGARKKMEGTTSKFDDI
;
A
#
# COMPACT_ATOMS: atom_id res chain seq x y z
N MET A 1 -18.84 -42.76 26.73
CA MET A 1 -19.33 -43.42 27.96
C MET A 1 -18.66 -44.78 28.17
N PHE A 2 -18.61 -45.64 27.14
CA PHE A 2 -17.97 -46.96 27.17
C PHE A 2 -16.52 -46.97 27.67
N LEU A 3 -15.69 -46.01 27.24
CA LEU A 3 -14.29 -45.85 27.67
C LEU A 3 -14.09 -45.67 29.18
N LYS A 4 -15.05 -45.06 29.89
CA LYS A 4 -14.96 -44.89 31.35
C LYS A 4 -15.25 -46.21 32.07
N ILE A 5 -16.19 -46.99 31.53
CA ILE A 5 -16.61 -48.26 32.10
C ILE A 5 -15.53 -49.31 31.87
N SER A 6 -14.95 -49.38 30.66
CA SER A 6 -13.85 -50.30 30.36
C SER A 6 -12.65 -50.03 31.27
N ARG A 7 -12.28 -48.76 31.47
CA ARG A 7 -11.17 -48.37 32.33
C ARG A 7 -11.44 -48.61 33.82
N ALA A 8 -12.68 -48.43 34.27
CA ALA A 8 -13.07 -48.80 35.62
C ALA A 8 -12.98 -50.31 35.82
N LEU A 9 -13.41 -51.10 34.83
CA LEU A 9 -13.32 -52.56 34.85
C LEU A 9 -11.86 -52.99 34.93
N GLU A 10 -10.97 -52.46 34.08
CA GLU A 10 -9.52 -52.73 34.11
C GLU A 10 -8.92 -52.56 35.53
N ILE A 11 -9.22 -51.43 36.19
CA ILE A 11 -8.74 -51.11 37.54
C ILE A 11 -9.35 -52.04 38.60
N LEU A 12 -10.62 -52.43 38.43
CA LEU A 12 -11.34 -53.29 39.38
C LEU A 12 -10.99 -54.79 39.23
N THR A 13 -10.59 -55.23 38.03
CA THR A 13 -10.17 -56.62 37.76
C THR A 13 -8.75 -56.91 38.22
N ASP A 14 -7.83 -55.95 38.16
CA ASP A 14 -6.48 -56.13 38.71
C ASP A 14 -6.46 -55.84 40.22
N VAL A 15 -6.07 -56.84 41.01
CA VAL A 15 -5.99 -56.77 42.48
C VAL A 15 -5.00 -55.70 42.93
N ALA A 16 -3.87 -55.54 42.21
CA ALA A 16 -2.85 -54.56 42.56
C ALA A 16 -3.34 -53.13 42.26
N ALA A 17 -3.90 -52.89 41.07
CA ALA A 17 -4.48 -51.60 40.70
C ALA A 17 -5.63 -51.18 41.62
N ARG A 18 -6.50 -52.12 42.00
CA ARG A 18 -7.59 -51.88 42.94
C ARG A 18 -7.08 -51.47 44.33
N ALA A 19 -6.10 -52.20 44.87
CA ALA A 19 -5.50 -51.86 46.17
C ALA A 19 -4.85 -50.47 46.16
N ALA A 20 -4.16 -50.10 45.08
CA ALA A 20 -3.58 -48.77 44.92
C ALA A 20 -4.66 -47.67 44.86
N TYR A 21 -5.76 -47.92 44.14
CA TYR A 21 -6.90 -47.00 44.08
C TYR A 21 -7.55 -46.81 45.45
N ASP A 22 -7.80 -47.90 46.17
CA ASP A 22 -8.38 -47.88 47.51
C ASP A 22 -7.51 -47.10 48.50
N HIS A 23 -6.17 -47.24 48.40
CA HIS A 23 -5.23 -46.45 49.20
C HIS A 23 -5.32 -44.94 48.91
N VAL A 24 -5.43 -44.54 47.64
CA VAL A 24 -5.61 -43.12 47.26
C VAL A 24 -6.94 -42.58 47.78
N CYS A 25 -8.01 -43.36 47.68
CA CYS A 25 -9.33 -42.99 48.22
C CYS A 25 -9.30 -42.87 49.75
N ALA A 26 -8.67 -43.81 50.44
CA ALA A 26 -8.49 -43.78 51.89
C ALA A 26 -7.67 -42.56 52.32
N ALA A 27 -6.55 -42.27 51.64
CA ALA A 27 -5.71 -41.11 51.92
C ALA A 27 -6.45 -39.79 51.71
N LYS A 28 -7.24 -39.66 50.63
CA LYS A 28 -8.10 -38.48 50.38
C LYS A 28 -9.13 -38.31 51.48
N SER A 29 -9.79 -39.39 51.88
CA SER A 29 -10.80 -39.40 52.94
C SER A 29 -10.19 -39.01 54.29
N ALA A 30 -9.06 -39.62 54.65
CA ALA A 30 -8.32 -39.32 55.88
C ALA A 30 -7.87 -37.85 55.92
N ARG A 31 -7.36 -37.31 54.80
CA ARG A 31 -7.00 -35.89 54.68
C ARG A 31 -8.20 -34.97 54.90
N LYS A 32 -9.34 -35.27 54.29
CA LYS A 32 -10.58 -34.48 54.46
C LYS A 32 -11.02 -34.46 55.93
N ILE A 33 -11.05 -35.63 56.57
CA ILE A 33 -11.42 -35.76 57.99
C ILE A 33 -10.43 -35.00 58.88
N TYR A 34 -9.12 -35.12 58.63
CA TYR A 34 -8.09 -34.40 59.37
C TYR A 34 -8.27 -32.88 59.28
N VAL A 35 -8.44 -32.35 58.07
CA VAL A 35 -8.64 -30.91 57.83
C VAL A 35 -9.91 -30.41 58.53
N GLN A 36 -10.99 -31.18 58.47
CA GLN A 36 -12.25 -30.83 59.13
C GLN A 36 -12.09 -30.78 60.66
N ARG A 37 -11.44 -31.80 61.26
CA ARG A 37 -11.16 -31.83 62.70
C ARG A 37 -10.28 -30.64 63.13
N ARG A 38 -9.23 -30.34 62.36
CA ARG A 38 -8.35 -29.20 62.63
C ARG A 38 -9.09 -27.87 62.56
N THR A 39 -10.00 -27.72 61.59
CA THR A 39 -10.82 -26.52 61.43
C THR A 39 -11.82 -26.36 62.57
N GLN A 40 -12.40 -27.46 63.06
CA GLN A 40 -13.30 -27.44 64.22
C GLN A 40 -12.58 -27.10 65.53
N GLN A 41 -11.30 -27.49 65.66
CA GLN A 41 -10.47 -27.21 66.84
C GLN A 41 -9.75 -25.85 66.75
N GLU A 42 -9.99 -25.07 65.70
CA GLU A 42 -9.35 -23.77 65.50
C GLU A 42 -9.94 -22.73 66.47
N SER A 43 -9.09 -21.88 67.05
CA SER A 43 -9.56 -20.80 67.93
C SER A 43 -10.30 -19.72 67.13
N GLU A 44 -11.25 -19.06 67.78
CA GLU A 44 -12.07 -17.98 67.18
C GLU A 44 -11.23 -16.91 66.47
N SER A 45 -10.09 -16.49 67.07
CA SER A 45 -9.19 -15.50 66.47
C SER A 45 -8.55 -15.98 65.17
N ARG A 46 -8.13 -17.25 65.10
CA ARG A 46 -7.53 -17.82 63.89
C ARG A 46 -8.57 -18.03 62.79
N ARG A 47 -9.77 -18.49 63.15
CA ARG A 47 -10.89 -18.63 62.21
C ARG A 47 -11.22 -17.29 61.56
N LYS A 48 -11.39 -16.23 62.35
CA LYS A 48 -11.69 -14.87 61.86
C LYS A 48 -10.58 -14.33 60.96
N LEU A 49 -9.30 -14.52 61.34
CA LEU A 49 -8.17 -14.10 60.51
C LEU A 49 -8.19 -14.82 59.15
N ARG A 50 -8.43 -16.13 59.13
CA ARG A 50 -8.50 -16.92 57.90
C ARG A 50 -9.66 -16.47 57.00
N GLU A 51 -10.85 -16.28 57.57
CA GLU A 51 -12.02 -15.81 56.81
C GLU A 51 -11.85 -14.38 56.29
N GLU A 52 -11.19 -13.50 57.04
CA GLU A 52 -10.85 -12.15 56.57
C GLU A 52 -9.85 -12.20 55.40
N LEU A 53 -8.82 -13.03 55.50
CA LEU A 53 -7.84 -13.24 54.42
C LEU A 53 -8.52 -13.82 53.17
N GLU A 54 -9.34 -14.86 53.32
CA GLU A 54 -10.07 -15.47 52.21
C GLU A 54 -11.02 -14.48 51.56
N ARG A 55 -11.72 -13.64 52.34
CA ARG A 55 -12.58 -12.57 51.80
C ARG A 55 -11.78 -11.55 51.00
N ARG A 56 -10.60 -11.16 51.49
CA ARG A 56 -9.73 -10.18 50.81
C ARG A 56 -9.12 -10.75 49.54
N GLU A 57 -8.71 -12.02 49.56
CA GLU A 57 -8.21 -12.72 48.38
C GLU A 57 -9.32 -12.92 47.34
N ALA A 58 -10.52 -13.31 47.78
CA ALA A 58 -11.67 -13.46 46.90
C ALA A 58 -12.07 -12.13 46.25
N SER A 59 -12.08 -11.03 46.99
CA SER A 59 -12.39 -9.70 46.43
C SER A 59 -11.31 -9.22 45.46
N GLY A 60 -10.03 -9.43 45.78
CA GLY A 60 -8.93 -9.13 44.87
C GLY A 60 -8.99 -9.95 43.58
N TYR A 61 -9.28 -11.25 43.68
CA TYR A 61 -9.42 -12.14 42.54
C TYR A 61 -10.63 -11.79 41.68
N ALA A 62 -11.77 -11.46 42.30
CA ALA A 62 -12.97 -11.00 41.59
C ALA A 62 -12.69 -9.71 40.82
N ALA A 63 -12.06 -8.72 41.46
CA ALA A 63 -11.67 -7.47 40.80
C ALA A 63 -10.72 -7.71 39.61
N GLN A 64 -9.75 -8.62 39.75
CA GLN A 64 -8.86 -8.99 38.64
C GLN A 64 -9.64 -9.67 37.50
N GLN A 65 -10.57 -10.57 37.81
CA GLN A 65 -11.40 -11.20 36.78
C GLN A 65 -12.30 -10.19 36.07
N ASP A 66 -12.87 -9.23 36.79
CA ASP A 66 -13.71 -8.19 36.20
C ASP A 66 -12.89 -7.26 35.31
N GLU A 67 -11.66 -6.90 35.70
CA GLU A 67 -10.73 -6.14 34.86
C GLU A 67 -10.40 -6.90 33.56
N LEU A 68 -10.09 -8.20 33.65
CA LEU A 68 -9.83 -9.04 32.47
C LEU A 68 -11.05 -9.13 31.55
N ARG A 69 -12.26 -9.22 32.12
CA ARG A 69 -13.51 -9.23 31.34
C ARG A 69 -13.75 -7.88 30.66
N ALA A 70 -13.55 -6.78 31.38
CA ALA A 70 -13.66 -5.43 30.84
C ALA A 70 -12.66 -5.20 29.70
N GLN A 71 -11.41 -5.64 29.87
CA GLN A 71 -10.38 -5.56 28.84
C GLN A 71 -10.75 -6.40 27.61
N ALA A 72 -11.27 -7.62 27.79
CA ALA A 72 -11.71 -8.47 26.69
C ALA A 72 -12.90 -7.86 25.92
N GLN A 73 -13.85 -7.24 26.63
CA GLN A 73 -14.96 -6.52 26.00
C GLN A 73 -14.47 -5.31 25.21
N LEU A 74 -13.55 -4.52 25.78
CA LEU A 74 -12.95 -3.38 25.11
C LEU A 74 -12.21 -3.80 23.83
N GLN A 75 -11.41 -4.87 23.89
CA GLN A 75 -10.70 -5.39 22.71
C GLN A 75 -11.67 -5.82 21.61
N LYS A 76 -12.75 -6.51 21.96
CA LYS A 76 -13.79 -6.92 21.00
C LYS A 76 -14.45 -5.72 20.35
N GLU A 77 -14.72 -4.66 21.10
CA GLU A 77 -15.33 -3.44 20.56
C GLU A 77 -14.37 -2.67 19.65
N ILE A 78 -13.08 -2.59 20.00
CA ILE A 78 -12.04 -2.02 19.12
C ILE A 78 -11.98 -2.80 17.80
N GLU A 79 -12.00 -4.13 17.86
CA GLU A 79 -11.97 -4.98 16.66
C GLU A 79 -13.22 -4.77 15.78
N ARG A 80 -14.41 -4.68 16.40
CA ARG A 80 -15.65 -4.34 15.69
C ARG A 80 -15.54 -3.01 14.96
N LEU A 81 -15.10 -1.96 15.66
CA LEU A 81 -14.95 -0.62 15.08
C LEU A 81 -13.89 -0.59 13.96
N ARG A 82 -12.78 -1.32 14.10
CA ARG A 82 -11.79 -1.45 13.02
C ARG A 82 -12.39 -2.08 11.77
N LYS A 83 -13.17 -3.16 11.94
CA LYS A 83 -13.83 -3.82 10.81
C LYS A 83 -14.89 -2.93 10.15
N GLU A 84 -15.65 -2.19 10.93
CA GLU A 84 -16.63 -1.24 10.39
C GLU A 84 -15.95 -0.07 9.66
N GLY A 85 -14.85 0.45 10.22
CA GLY A 85 -14.03 1.48 9.60
C GLY A 85 -13.39 1.01 8.29
N SER A 86 -12.83 -0.20 8.24
CA SER A 86 -12.21 -0.75 7.04
C SER A 86 -13.24 -1.00 5.93
N GLU A 87 -14.43 -1.51 6.27
CA GLU A 87 -15.53 -1.65 5.31
C GLU A 87 -16.01 -0.30 4.76
N MET A 88 -16.08 0.73 5.60
CA MET A 88 -16.43 2.08 5.14
C MET A 88 -15.39 2.63 4.14
N LEU A 89 -14.10 2.51 4.47
CA LEU A 89 -13.02 2.93 3.57
C LEU A 89 -13.03 2.15 2.25
N ARG A 90 -13.30 0.84 2.31
CA ARG A 90 -13.39 -0.01 1.12
C ARG A 90 -14.50 0.47 0.18
N ARG A 91 -15.69 0.75 0.73
CA ARG A 91 -16.83 1.27 -0.05
C ARG A 91 -16.52 2.62 -0.69
N GLU A 92 -15.89 3.53 0.07
CA GLU A 92 -15.54 4.85 -0.46
C GLU A 92 -14.51 4.76 -1.59
N ARG A 93 -13.48 3.92 -1.43
CA ARG A 93 -12.51 3.63 -2.50
C ARG A 93 -13.19 3.09 -3.75
N GLU A 94 -14.06 2.11 -3.60
CA GLU A 94 -14.80 1.51 -4.72
C GLU A 94 -15.68 2.56 -5.43
N ASN A 95 -16.29 3.47 -4.68
CA ASN A 95 -17.09 4.55 -5.24
C ASN A 95 -16.21 5.56 -6.02
N ILE A 96 -15.07 5.94 -5.46
CA ILE A 96 -14.09 6.83 -6.13
C ILE A 96 -13.55 6.18 -7.40
N GLU A 97 -13.15 4.91 -7.35
CA GLU A 97 -12.66 4.16 -8.52
C GLU A 97 -13.71 4.10 -9.62
N ARG A 98 -14.97 3.84 -9.25
CA ARG A 98 -16.10 3.83 -10.19
C ARG A 98 -16.31 5.20 -10.84
N GLU A 99 -16.21 6.29 -10.08
CA GLU A 99 -16.35 7.65 -10.61
C GLU A 99 -15.17 8.05 -11.50
N ILE A 100 -13.94 7.68 -11.14
CA ILE A 100 -12.75 7.87 -11.97
C ILE A 100 -12.91 7.11 -13.29
N HIS A 101 -13.34 5.85 -13.24
CA HIS A 101 -13.55 5.04 -14.43
C HIS A 101 -14.62 5.65 -15.33
N ARG A 102 -15.78 6.04 -14.76
CA ARG A 102 -16.85 6.71 -15.50
C ARG A 102 -16.39 8.00 -16.17
N LYS A 103 -15.62 8.85 -15.46
CA LYS A 103 -15.07 10.08 -16.03
C LYS A 103 -14.06 9.79 -17.12
N ARG A 104 -13.20 8.78 -16.95
CA ARG A 104 -12.24 8.33 -17.97
C ARG A 104 -12.96 7.83 -19.20
N ASP A 105 -13.98 7.00 -19.06
CA ASP A 105 -14.76 6.46 -20.18
C ASP A 105 -15.53 7.57 -20.90
N ALA A 106 -16.13 8.51 -20.16
CA ALA A 106 -16.78 9.68 -20.76
C ALA A 106 -15.77 10.57 -21.52
N PHE A 107 -14.58 10.77 -20.96
CA PHE A 107 -13.50 11.49 -21.63
C PHE A 107 -13.03 10.75 -22.89
N MET A 108 -12.82 9.44 -22.82
CA MET A 108 -12.45 8.61 -23.97
C MET A 108 -13.53 8.61 -25.05
N ALA A 109 -14.81 8.50 -24.67
CA ALA A 109 -15.93 8.57 -25.59
C ALA A 109 -16.03 9.95 -26.27
N ALA A 110 -15.85 11.04 -25.51
CA ALA A 110 -15.78 12.39 -26.06
C ALA A 110 -14.56 12.57 -26.99
N ALA A 111 -13.40 12.06 -26.59
CA ALA A 111 -12.18 12.07 -27.40
C ALA A 111 -12.34 11.26 -28.69
N THR A 112 -12.99 10.09 -28.67
CA THR A 112 -13.30 9.32 -29.89
C THR A 112 -14.36 10.00 -30.76
N SER A 113 -15.22 10.85 -30.18
CA SER A 113 -16.21 11.66 -30.91
C SER A 113 -15.59 12.90 -31.55
N SER A 114 -14.45 13.39 -31.00
CA SER A 114 -13.65 14.50 -31.53
C SER A 114 -12.38 14.03 -32.28
N SER A 115 -12.11 12.73 -32.32
CA SER A 115 -10.93 12.09 -32.92
C SER A 115 -11.11 11.97 -34.43
N ASP A 116 -11.13 13.13 -35.08
CA ASP A 116 -10.50 13.29 -36.39
C ASP A 116 -9.29 14.26 -36.29
N ALA A 117 -8.88 14.68 -35.07
CA ALA A 117 -7.92 15.77 -34.91
C ALA A 117 -7.05 15.79 -33.63
N GLU A 118 -6.60 14.65 -33.09
CA GLU A 118 -5.48 14.64 -32.12
C GLU A 118 -4.35 13.73 -32.62
N TYR A 119 -3.70 14.20 -33.70
CA TYR A 119 -2.43 13.67 -34.15
C TYR A 119 -1.34 14.04 -33.14
N SER A 120 -0.81 13.03 -32.44
CA SER A 120 0.56 12.90 -31.95
C SER A 120 1.38 14.20 -31.85
N GLU A 121 1.08 15.03 -30.85
CA GLU A 121 1.76 16.31 -30.59
C GLU A 121 3.28 16.14 -30.32
N ALA A 122 3.70 14.93 -29.93
CA ALA A 122 5.08 14.64 -29.59
C ALA A 122 5.97 14.22 -30.79
N GLU A 123 5.40 13.65 -31.85
CA GLU A 123 6.21 12.93 -32.87
C GLU A 123 6.59 13.77 -34.09
N ALA A 124 6.05 14.99 -34.26
CA ALA A 124 6.24 15.81 -35.47
C ALA A 124 7.15 17.05 -35.27
N ARG A 125 8.02 17.06 -34.25
CA ARG A 125 8.87 18.22 -33.88
C ARG A 125 10.34 18.06 -34.28
N LEU A 126 10.81 18.96 -35.15
CA LEU A 126 12.20 19.03 -35.63
C LEU A 126 12.91 20.27 -35.10
N ARG A 127 14.18 20.12 -34.71
CA ARG A 127 15.09 21.20 -34.34
C ARG A 127 16.05 21.47 -35.48
N LEU A 128 16.07 22.72 -35.92
CA LEU A 128 16.95 23.27 -36.94
C LEU A 128 18.08 24.05 -36.29
N LYS A 129 19.29 23.89 -36.82
CA LYS A 129 20.48 24.68 -36.45
C LYS A 129 21.25 25.09 -37.70
N TRP A 130 21.66 26.35 -37.77
CA TRP A 130 22.53 26.90 -38.81
C TRP A 130 23.59 27.83 -38.21
N LYS A 131 24.60 28.18 -39.01
CA LYS A 131 25.59 29.17 -38.61
C LYS A 131 25.08 30.56 -38.97
N ARG A 132 25.10 31.48 -38.01
CA ARG A 132 24.71 32.88 -38.20
C ARG A 132 25.93 33.74 -38.52
N GLY A 133 25.81 34.70 -39.44
CA GLY A 133 26.88 35.63 -39.79
C GLY A 133 27.93 35.08 -40.76
N LEU A 134 27.63 33.99 -41.46
CA LEU A 134 28.44 33.48 -42.57
C LEU A 134 27.73 33.85 -43.88
N ASN A 135 28.20 34.91 -44.55
CA ASN A 135 27.81 35.31 -45.92
C ASN A 135 26.36 35.78 -46.15
N ASP A 136 25.87 36.86 -45.52
CA ASP A 136 24.58 37.53 -45.84
C ASP A 136 23.31 36.64 -45.98
N SER A 137 23.40 35.35 -45.64
CA SER A 137 22.39 34.30 -45.83
C SER A 137 22.03 33.73 -44.47
N ASP A 138 21.51 34.63 -43.63
CA ASP A 138 20.87 34.29 -42.37
C ASP A 138 19.43 33.86 -42.66
N TYR A 139 19.03 32.69 -42.16
CA TYR A 139 17.66 32.22 -42.31
C TYR A 139 16.69 33.01 -41.41
N ASP A 140 15.69 33.59 -42.04
CA ASP A 140 14.53 34.20 -41.37
C ASP A 140 13.35 33.24 -41.28
N GLU A 141 12.37 33.58 -40.43
CA GLU A 141 11.17 32.78 -40.23
C GLU A 141 10.43 32.50 -41.56
N THR A 142 10.32 33.52 -42.42
CA THR A 142 9.66 33.44 -43.72
C THR A 142 10.37 32.48 -44.67
N GLU A 143 11.70 32.44 -44.64
CA GLU A 143 12.50 31.56 -45.47
C GLU A 143 12.40 30.11 -45.00
N LEU A 144 12.47 29.87 -43.68
CA LEU A 144 12.26 28.53 -43.12
C LEU A 144 10.84 28.03 -43.42
N ARG A 145 9.81 28.88 -43.30
CA ARG A 145 8.44 28.50 -43.70
C ARG A 145 8.34 28.14 -45.17
N ARG A 146 9.05 28.85 -46.06
CA ARG A 146 9.08 28.58 -47.50
C ARG A 146 9.78 27.25 -47.82
N ILE A 147 10.94 27.00 -47.19
CA ILE A 147 11.72 25.76 -47.40
C ILE A 147 10.95 24.55 -46.87
N PHE A 148 10.42 24.63 -45.64
CA PHE A 148 9.78 23.49 -45.00
C PHE A 148 8.31 23.31 -45.38
N GLY A 149 7.65 24.37 -45.89
CA GLY A 149 6.29 24.30 -46.41
C GLY A 149 6.13 23.40 -47.64
N LYS A 150 7.23 23.09 -48.36
CA LYS A 150 7.21 22.14 -49.49
C LYS A 150 6.99 20.68 -49.06
N TYR A 151 7.25 20.36 -47.79
CA TYR A 151 7.12 19.00 -47.25
C TYR A 151 5.78 18.73 -46.60
N GLY A 152 5.14 19.75 -46.04
CA GLY A 152 3.85 19.62 -45.40
C GLY A 152 3.40 20.89 -44.70
N ARG A 153 2.21 20.83 -44.10
CA ARG A 153 1.65 21.96 -43.35
C ARG A 153 2.37 22.09 -42.01
N ILE A 154 2.93 23.28 -41.79
CA ILE A 154 3.60 23.64 -40.53
C ILE A 154 2.52 24.06 -39.52
N SER A 155 2.49 23.40 -38.37
CA SER A 155 1.63 23.73 -37.22
C SER A 155 2.20 24.92 -36.44
N ALA A 156 3.47 24.83 -36.06
CA ALA A 156 4.17 25.88 -35.32
C ALA A 156 5.63 26.01 -35.78
N LEU A 157 6.15 27.24 -35.78
CA LEU A 157 7.56 27.53 -36.03
C LEU A 157 8.02 28.54 -34.99
N VAL A 158 9.05 28.18 -34.24
CA VAL A 158 9.61 29.03 -33.18
C VAL A 158 11.09 29.23 -33.44
N MET A 159 11.50 30.49 -33.66
CA MET A 159 12.90 30.86 -33.74
C MET A 159 13.49 31.08 -32.34
N SER A 160 14.73 30.67 -32.13
CA SER A 160 15.47 30.95 -30.91
C SER A 160 15.95 32.39 -30.92
N SER A 161 15.74 33.10 -29.80
CA SER A 161 16.31 34.42 -29.56
C SER A 161 17.82 34.41 -29.32
N SER A 162 18.45 33.23 -29.27
CA SER A 162 19.89 33.08 -29.06
C SER A 162 20.69 33.41 -30.33
N ASN A 163 21.85 34.04 -30.18
CA ASN A 163 22.78 34.39 -31.28
C ASN A 163 23.35 33.19 -32.07
N LYS A 164 22.90 31.96 -31.78
CA LYS A 164 23.45 30.70 -32.31
C LYS A 164 22.65 30.11 -33.48
N GLY A 165 21.65 30.81 -34.04
CA GLY A 165 20.92 30.38 -35.24
C GLY A 165 20.21 29.03 -35.07
N SER A 166 19.10 29.00 -34.34
CA SER A 166 18.31 27.77 -34.17
C SER A 166 16.82 28.02 -34.20
N ALA A 167 16.05 27.05 -34.67
CA ALA A 167 14.59 27.07 -34.66
C ALA A 167 14.02 25.68 -34.36
N ILE A 168 12.76 25.64 -33.95
CA ILE A 168 11.98 24.41 -33.80
C ILE A 168 10.77 24.51 -34.71
N ILE A 169 10.55 23.49 -35.53
CA ILE A 169 9.40 23.35 -36.43
C ILE A 169 8.55 22.19 -35.95
N GLU A 170 7.25 22.40 -35.90
CA GLU A 170 6.24 21.39 -35.68
C GLU A 170 5.38 21.25 -36.93
N PHE A 171 5.25 20.04 -37.45
CA PHE A 171 4.37 19.71 -38.57
C PHE A 171 3.02 19.18 -38.07
N CYS A 172 1.97 19.37 -38.85
CA CYS A 172 0.67 18.77 -38.53
C CYS A 172 0.69 17.23 -38.59
N ASN A 173 1.57 16.64 -39.41
CA ASN A 173 1.69 15.20 -39.58
C ASN A 173 3.14 14.73 -39.33
N ALA A 174 3.31 13.60 -38.63
CA ALA A 174 4.62 12.99 -38.42
C ALA A 174 5.31 12.58 -39.74
N ASN A 175 4.53 12.13 -40.73
CA ASN A 175 5.02 11.77 -42.07
C ASN A 175 5.66 12.95 -42.83
N ASP A 176 5.19 14.17 -42.60
CA ASP A 176 5.72 15.36 -43.26
C ASP A 176 7.06 15.77 -42.62
N ALA A 177 7.19 15.59 -41.30
CA ALA A 177 8.45 15.75 -40.58
C ALA A 177 9.52 14.72 -41.04
N LEU A 178 9.12 13.46 -41.29
CA LEU A 178 10.01 12.42 -41.83
C LEU A 178 10.59 12.80 -43.21
N LYS A 179 9.79 13.39 -44.10
CA LYS A 179 10.26 13.86 -45.41
C LYS A 179 11.23 15.04 -45.29
N ALA A 180 11.00 15.91 -44.31
CA ALA A 180 11.81 17.09 -44.05
C ALA A 180 13.17 16.79 -43.37
N GLU A 181 13.38 15.57 -42.85
CA GLU A 181 14.62 15.17 -42.15
C GLU A 181 15.89 15.37 -42.99
N ASN A 182 15.80 15.16 -44.31
CA ASN A 182 16.94 15.20 -45.23
C ASN A 182 17.13 16.56 -45.93
N GLU A 183 16.42 17.60 -45.50
CA GLU A 183 16.55 18.92 -46.11
C GLU A 183 17.83 19.63 -45.66
N ILE A 184 18.60 20.14 -46.63
CA ILE A 184 19.90 20.76 -46.40
C ILE A 184 19.80 22.30 -46.41
N GLY A 185 18.71 22.87 -46.94
CA GLY A 185 18.54 24.32 -47.07
C GLY A 185 19.40 24.90 -48.20
N ASP A 186 19.84 26.16 -48.02
CA ASP A 186 20.77 26.83 -48.93
C ASP A 186 22.16 26.15 -48.87
N PRO A 187 22.71 25.69 -50.03
CA PRO A 187 24.05 25.11 -50.12
C PRO A 187 25.18 25.98 -49.54
N LYS A 188 25.01 27.31 -49.48
CA LYS A 188 26.00 28.24 -48.91
C LYS A 188 26.01 28.24 -47.37
N ASN A 189 24.89 27.86 -46.75
CA ASN A 189 24.73 27.79 -45.29
C ASN A 189 23.84 26.59 -44.91
N PRO A 190 24.37 25.36 -44.87
CA PRO A 190 23.55 24.16 -44.71
C PRO A 190 22.89 24.07 -43.34
N LEU A 191 21.60 23.69 -43.33
CA LEU A 191 20.81 23.42 -42.14
C LEU A 191 21.17 22.05 -41.54
N ARG A 192 21.25 21.99 -40.21
CA ARG A 192 21.31 20.73 -39.46
C ARG A 192 19.99 20.48 -38.78
N ILE A 193 19.35 19.39 -39.19
CA ILE A 193 18.04 18.95 -38.69
C ILE A 193 18.26 17.82 -37.69
N SER A 194 17.53 17.86 -36.57
CA SER A 194 17.54 16.84 -35.54
C SER A 194 16.16 16.71 -34.92
N TRP A 195 15.76 15.53 -34.51
CA TRP A 195 14.49 15.33 -33.80
C TRP A 195 14.56 15.92 -32.39
N VAL A 196 13.50 16.63 -31.99
CA VAL A 196 13.35 17.10 -30.59
C VAL A 196 12.87 15.96 -29.70
N SER A 197 12.07 15.06 -30.25
CA SER A 197 11.49 13.88 -29.60
C SER A 197 12.07 12.59 -30.19
N THR A 198 11.56 11.43 -29.77
CA THR A 198 11.85 10.15 -30.43
C THR A 198 11.46 10.21 -31.91
N ARG A 199 12.37 9.80 -32.80
CA ARG A 199 12.09 9.69 -34.24
C ARG A 199 10.92 8.71 -34.44
N PRO A 200 9.82 9.11 -35.10
CA PRO A 200 8.71 8.19 -35.36
C PRO A 200 9.16 7.04 -36.27
N ASP A 201 8.82 5.81 -35.89
CA ASP A 201 9.12 4.63 -36.71
C ASP A 201 8.21 4.64 -37.96
N PRO A 202 8.77 4.52 -39.17
CA PRO A 202 7.98 4.54 -40.40
C PRO A 202 7.07 3.29 -40.54
N GLU A 203 7.34 2.21 -39.80
CA GLU A 203 6.55 0.98 -39.84
C GLU A 203 5.31 1.01 -38.92
N SER A 204 5.34 1.76 -37.82
CA SER A 204 4.22 1.84 -36.87
C SER A 204 3.06 2.70 -37.36
N LEU A 205 3.28 3.55 -38.37
CA LEU A 205 2.25 4.41 -38.96
C LEU A 205 1.35 3.69 -39.98
N ASN A 206 1.74 2.49 -40.43
CA ASN A 206 0.99 1.68 -41.41
C ASN A 206 0.25 0.49 -40.79
N SER A 207 0.42 0.22 -39.48
CA SER A 207 -0.15 -0.95 -38.81
C SER A 207 -1.25 -0.58 -37.81
N SER A 208 -2.26 0.17 -38.25
CA SER A 208 -3.55 0.24 -37.54
C SER A 208 -4.52 -0.75 -38.14
N ILE A 209 -4.28 -2.06 -37.92
CA ILE A 209 -5.26 -3.16 -37.85
C ILE A 209 -4.51 -4.35 -37.23
N GLY A 210 -4.98 -4.85 -36.07
CA GLY A 210 -4.64 -6.20 -35.60
C GLY A 210 -4.14 -6.32 -34.16
N GLU A 211 -5.09 -6.43 -33.24
CA GLU A 211 -5.15 -7.37 -32.10
C GLU A 211 -3.87 -7.87 -31.39
N SER A 212 -3.89 -7.63 -30.07
CA SER A 212 -3.79 -8.62 -28.99
C SER A 212 -2.45 -9.33 -28.67
N ASN A 213 -2.02 -9.07 -27.44
CA ASN A 213 -1.77 -10.03 -26.35
C ASN A 213 -0.32 -10.20 -25.83
N SER A 214 -0.22 -9.96 -24.52
CA SER A 214 0.72 -10.41 -23.49
C SER A 214 2.13 -10.90 -23.82
N GLN A 215 3.11 -10.36 -23.08
CA GLN A 215 3.98 -11.20 -22.23
C GLN A 215 4.77 -10.41 -21.16
N GLN A 216 4.90 -11.07 -20.01
CA GLN A 216 5.64 -10.69 -18.81
C GLN A 216 7.16 -10.65 -19.04
N ALA A 217 7.85 -9.72 -18.39
CA ALA A 217 9.23 -9.92 -17.95
C ALA A 217 9.58 -9.05 -16.73
N SER A 218 10.35 -9.65 -15.83
CA SER A 218 10.78 -9.20 -14.50
C SER A 218 11.88 -8.14 -14.51
N ALA A 219 11.89 -7.22 -13.54
CA ALA A 219 13.10 -6.73 -12.84
C ALA A 219 12.78 -5.89 -11.58
N GLN A 220 13.73 -5.85 -10.65
CA GLN A 220 13.70 -5.51 -9.21
C GLN A 220 13.30 -4.08 -8.80
N PRO A 221 12.90 -3.83 -7.52
CA PRO A 221 12.65 -2.50 -7.01
C PRO A 221 13.85 -1.92 -6.22
N THR A 222 14.24 -0.68 -6.52
CA THR A 222 15.09 0.16 -5.67
C THR A 222 14.33 1.40 -5.18
N LYS A 223 14.07 1.43 -3.86
CA LYS A 223 13.95 2.57 -2.92
C LYS A 223 12.91 3.70 -3.16
N PRO A 224 12.46 4.36 -2.07
CA PRO A 224 11.06 4.74 -1.91
C PRO A 224 10.77 6.19 -2.30
N THR A 225 9.70 6.37 -3.07
CA THR A 225 9.02 7.65 -3.27
C THR A 225 7.63 7.53 -2.67
N VAL A 226 7.28 8.54 -1.87
CA VAL A 226 6.02 8.66 -1.13
C VAL A 226 4.86 8.69 -2.12
N GLY A 227 4.15 7.57 -2.19
CA GLY A 227 2.99 7.38 -3.05
C GLY A 227 2.49 5.96 -2.86
N VAL A 228 1.87 5.68 -1.72
CA VAL A 228 1.43 4.31 -1.41
C VAL A 228 0.10 4.05 -2.12
N SER A 229 0.18 3.40 -3.27
CA SER A 229 -0.93 2.69 -3.91
C SER A 229 -1.05 1.31 -3.26
N TYR A 230 -2.02 1.14 -2.36
CA TYR A 230 -2.33 -0.15 -1.74
C TYR A 230 -3.13 -0.99 -2.73
N THR A 231 -2.56 -2.10 -3.22
CA THR A 231 -3.18 -2.94 -4.25
C THR A 231 -3.91 -4.16 -3.68
N SER A 232 -3.93 -4.33 -2.35
CA SER A 232 -4.73 -5.37 -1.71
C SER A 232 -5.14 -5.03 -0.28
N ALA A 233 -6.23 -5.64 0.18
CA ALA A 233 -6.76 -5.48 1.53
C ALA A 233 -5.80 -5.98 2.63
N SER A 234 -4.98 -6.99 2.33
CA SER A 234 -3.98 -7.54 3.25
C SER A 234 -2.83 -6.56 3.51
N GLN A 235 -2.31 -5.91 2.47
CA GLN A 235 -1.23 -4.91 2.59
C GLN A 235 -1.63 -3.70 3.44
N PHE A 236 -2.93 -3.35 3.45
CA PHE A 236 -3.43 -2.24 4.27
C PHE A 236 -3.49 -2.61 5.76
N ALA A 237 -3.90 -3.83 6.09
CA ALA A 237 -3.94 -4.29 7.48
C ALA A 237 -2.54 -4.35 8.11
N ASP A 238 -1.54 -4.80 7.34
CA ASP A 238 -0.15 -4.85 7.78
C ASP A 238 0.43 -3.44 8.00
N PHE A 239 0.11 -2.49 7.11
CA PHE A 239 0.52 -1.10 7.25
C PHE A 239 -0.16 -0.39 8.43
N GLU A 240 -1.45 -0.61 8.63
CA GLU A 240 -2.17 -0.07 9.79
C GLU A 240 -1.58 -0.59 11.11
N ALA A 241 -1.26 -1.89 11.17
CA ALA A 241 -0.60 -2.49 12.32
C ALA A 241 0.79 -1.85 12.59
N GLU A 242 1.56 -1.56 11.54
CA GLU A 242 2.85 -0.87 11.66
C GLU A 242 2.69 0.57 12.19
N ILE A 243 1.73 1.33 11.65
CA ILE A 243 1.44 2.71 12.09
C ILE A 243 0.99 2.73 13.56
N LEU A 244 0.08 1.83 13.95
CA LEU A 244 -0.38 1.70 15.33
C LEU A 244 0.76 1.33 16.27
N ALA A 245 1.63 0.37 15.89
CA ALA A 245 2.80 0.00 16.67
C ALA A 245 3.77 1.18 16.84
N LYS A 246 3.98 1.97 15.79
CA LYS A 246 4.82 3.18 15.83
C LYS A 246 4.23 4.26 16.75
N MET A 247 2.91 4.46 16.73
CA MET A 247 2.23 5.38 17.66
C MET A 247 2.32 4.91 19.11
N MET A 248 2.15 3.61 19.37
CA MET A 248 2.28 3.03 20.71
C MET A 248 3.72 3.15 21.26
N ASN A 249 4.73 2.96 20.42
CA ASN A 249 6.14 3.10 20.83
C ASN A 249 6.50 4.57 21.13
N GLY A 250 5.90 5.53 20.41
CA GLY A 250 6.02 6.95 20.71
C GLY A 250 5.40 7.34 22.06
N ALA A 251 4.28 6.71 22.43
CA ALA A 251 3.62 6.93 23.72
C ALA A 251 4.42 6.35 24.90
N ARG A 252 5.04 5.16 24.74
CA ARG A 252 5.91 4.56 25.77
C ARG A 252 7.16 5.39 26.06
N LYS A 253 7.82 5.94 25.02
CA LYS A 253 8.97 6.85 25.18
C LYS A 253 8.65 8.13 25.96
N LYS A 254 7.39 8.58 25.95
CA LYS A 254 6.95 9.73 26.75
C LYS A 254 6.72 9.38 28.23
N MET A 255 6.38 8.13 28.56
CA MET A 255 6.24 7.68 29.95
C MET A 255 7.59 7.31 30.61
N GLU A 256 8.55 6.75 29.85
CA GLU A 256 9.89 6.44 30.39
C GLU A 256 10.72 7.70 30.72
N GLY A 257 10.37 8.87 30.18
CA GLY A 257 11.02 10.15 30.50
C GLY A 257 10.51 10.84 31.76
N THR A 258 9.49 10.29 32.42
CA THR A 258 8.92 10.84 33.66
C THR A 258 9.27 9.93 34.84
N THR A 259 10.54 9.85 35.20
CA THR A 259 10.91 9.38 36.55
C THR A 259 10.40 10.43 37.54
N SER A 260 9.40 10.04 38.33
CA SER A 260 8.80 10.91 39.34
C SER A 260 9.84 11.25 40.41
N LYS A 261 9.94 12.51 40.82
CA LYS A 261 10.81 12.98 41.92
C LYS A 261 10.47 12.38 43.30
N PHE A 262 9.52 11.45 43.37
CA PHE A 262 9.04 10.80 44.59
C PHE A 262 9.46 9.33 44.74
N ASP A 263 10.15 8.74 43.75
CA ASP A 263 10.59 7.34 43.84
C ASP A 263 11.93 7.15 44.62
N ASP A 264 12.54 8.24 45.10
CA ASP A 264 13.82 8.24 45.86
C ASP A 264 13.66 8.67 47.35
N ILE A 265 12.53 8.36 48.01
CA ILE A 265 12.36 8.53 49.47
C ILE A 265 12.01 7.20 50.15
#